data_AF-A0A2M7DYK5-F1
#
_entry.id   AF-A0A2M7DYK5-F1
#
_cell.length_a   1.000
_cell.length_b   1.000
_cell.length_c   1.000
_cell.angle_alpha   90.00
_cell.angle_beta   90.00
_cell.angle_gamma   90.00
#
_symmetry.space_group_name_H-M   'P 1'
#
loop_
_entity.id
_entity.type
_entity.pdbx_description
1 polymer ?
#
loop_
_entity_poly.entity_id
_entity_poly.type
_entity_poly.pdbx_seq_one_letter_code
_entity_poly.pdbx_strand_id
1 'polypeptide(L)'
;MTILFINFQIFAQVPQKFNYQAVCRNNTGAIIANQPVDFRLSIHDLTPSGVIVYQETQSASTNVFGLVNLAIGSGNVQIGTFSAISWGTNDKYLEVEIDLGSGFISMGTNQLLSVPYSLYAKTAGNISFDIDFPDGFSPDSLILLQNVTSYTVPANKNLYITAWESNPYFNFTVDNAVFNNISYSAMKPHVSFVLGAGMTFNTTNPTTISGFFTNKSVQYLSINLSQGNYIVPNNKILVICYFSNDIIQVNSIGFTYGPGIVDKNSIISGTGSLIGYLLDK
;
A
#
# COMPACT_ATOMS: atom_id res chain seq x y z
N MET A 1 10.04 33.26 -28.97
CA MET A 1 9.27 32.03 -29.17
C MET A 1 9.25 31.29 -27.84
N THR A 2 8.19 31.47 -27.05
CA THR A 2 8.10 30.88 -25.71
C THR A 2 7.53 29.47 -25.84
N ILE A 3 8.29 28.46 -25.47
CA ILE A 3 7.89 27.05 -25.52
C ILE A 3 7.22 26.70 -24.19
N LEU A 4 5.96 26.28 -24.25
CA LEU A 4 5.17 25.81 -23.12
C LEU A 4 5.30 24.28 -23.01
N PHE A 5 5.85 23.80 -21.89
CA PHE A 5 5.90 22.36 -21.57
C PHE A 5 4.69 21.97 -20.71
N ILE A 6 3.77 21.18 -21.25
CA ILE A 6 2.68 20.54 -20.51
C ILE A 6 3.12 19.11 -20.17
N ASN A 7 3.19 18.81 -18.87
CA ASN A 7 3.40 17.45 -18.38
C ASN A 7 2.06 16.70 -18.38
N PHE A 8 1.91 15.71 -19.26
CA PHE A 8 0.80 14.77 -19.21
C PHE A 8 1.15 13.59 -18.30
N GLN A 9 0.47 13.48 -17.17
CA GLN A 9 0.48 12.26 -16.35
C GLN A 9 -0.41 11.22 -17.05
N ILE A 10 0.22 10.17 -17.60
CA ILE A 10 -0.49 9.04 -18.21
C ILE A 10 -0.74 7.97 -17.13
N PHE A 11 -2.00 7.80 -16.74
CA PHE A 11 -2.43 6.67 -15.92
C PHE A 11 -2.56 5.43 -16.81
N ALA A 12 -1.67 4.45 -16.63
CA ALA A 12 -1.89 3.13 -17.21
C ALA A 12 -3.07 2.47 -16.46
N GLN A 13 -4.27 2.55 -17.03
CA GLN A 13 -5.42 1.86 -16.47
C GLN A 13 -5.31 0.36 -16.79
N VAL A 14 -5.30 -0.48 -15.76
CA VAL A 14 -5.42 -1.93 -15.96
C VAL A 14 -6.73 -2.18 -16.70
N PRO A 15 -6.72 -2.91 -17.83
CA PRO A 15 -7.95 -3.25 -18.52
C PRO A 15 -8.94 -3.91 -17.55
N GLN A 16 -10.12 -3.30 -17.37
CA GLN A 16 -11.17 -3.78 -16.47
C GLN A 16 -12.01 -4.87 -17.15
N LYS A 17 -11.34 -5.90 -17.66
CA LYS A 17 -11.96 -7.04 -18.32
C LYS A 17 -11.03 -8.24 -18.40
N PHE A 18 -11.58 -9.44 -18.51
CA PHE A 18 -10.82 -10.68 -18.77
C PHE A 18 -11.51 -11.56 -19.81
N ASN A 19 -10.75 -12.43 -20.47
CA ASN A 19 -11.28 -13.34 -21.48
C ASN A 19 -11.95 -14.56 -20.85
N TYR A 20 -13.07 -14.98 -21.41
CA TYR A 20 -13.78 -16.21 -21.07
C TYR A 20 -14.09 -16.99 -22.35
N GLN A 21 -13.77 -18.28 -22.37
CA GLN A 21 -14.03 -19.16 -23.49
C GLN A 21 -14.86 -20.36 -23.02
N ALA A 22 -15.92 -20.68 -23.75
CA ALA A 22 -16.79 -21.79 -23.43
C ALA A 22 -17.30 -22.49 -24.69
N VAL A 23 -17.69 -23.75 -24.53
CA VAL A 23 -18.39 -24.54 -25.55
C VAL A 23 -19.85 -24.66 -25.13
N CYS A 24 -20.76 -24.09 -25.91
CA CYS A 24 -22.18 -24.10 -25.65
C CYS A 24 -22.79 -25.43 -26.09
N ARG A 25 -23.49 -26.09 -25.16
CA ARG A 25 -24.24 -27.33 -25.40
C ARG A 25 -25.67 -27.17 -24.91
N ASN A 26 -26.60 -27.86 -25.56
CA ASN A 26 -27.97 -27.92 -25.11
C ASN A 26 -28.15 -28.98 -23.99
N ASN A 27 -29.37 -29.13 -23.52
CA ASN A 27 -29.79 -30.10 -22.49
C ASN A 27 -29.62 -31.58 -22.90
N THR A 28 -29.45 -31.91 -24.18
CA THR A 28 -29.11 -33.27 -24.64
C THR A 28 -27.59 -33.48 -24.80
N GLY A 29 -26.78 -32.46 -24.48
CA GLY A 29 -25.32 -32.47 -24.62
C GLY A 29 -24.83 -32.19 -26.05
N ALA A 30 -25.73 -31.93 -27.00
CA ALA A 30 -25.39 -31.57 -28.36
C ALA A 30 -24.87 -30.13 -28.44
N ILE A 31 -23.92 -29.88 -29.33
CA ILE A 31 -23.34 -28.54 -29.52
C ILE A 31 -24.37 -27.57 -30.10
N ILE A 32 -24.37 -26.34 -29.60
CA ILE A 32 -25.10 -25.22 -30.20
C ILE A 32 -24.13 -24.55 -31.16
N ALA A 33 -24.21 -24.83 -32.46
CA ALA A 33 -23.23 -24.37 -33.44
C ALA A 33 -23.81 -23.33 -34.41
N ASN A 34 -23.03 -22.29 -34.73
CA ASN A 34 -23.37 -21.22 -35.68
C ASN A 34 -24.69 -20.49 -35.38
N GLN A 35 -25.02 -20.30 -34.10
CA GLN A 35 -26.24 -19.61 -33.67
C GLN A 35 -25.90 -18.49 -32.69
N PRO A 36 -26.66 -17.37 -32.71
CA PRO A 36 -26.58 -16.33 -31.69
C PRO A 36 -27.04 -16.89 -30.35
N VAL A 37 -26.34 -16.50 -29.28
CA VAL A 37 -26.65 -16.86 -27.90
C VAL A 37 -26.48 -15.60 -27.06
N ASP A 38 -27.47 -15.33 -26.21
CA ASP A 38 -27.38 -14.27 -25.21
C ASP A 38 -26.84 -14.85 -23.91
N PHE A 39 -25.90 -14.14 -23.29
CA PHE A 39 -25.21 -14.54 -22.07
C PHE A 39 -25.54 -13.55 -20.96
N ARG A 40 -25.78 -14.08 -19.76
CA ARG A 40 -25.76 -13.32 -18.51
C ARG A 40 -24.64 -13.87 -17.64
N LEU A 41 -23.75 -12.98 -17.23
CA LEU A 41 -22.52 -13.30 -16.52
C LEU A 41 -22.60 -12.63 -15.15
N SER A 42 -22.67 -13.43 -14.09
CA SER A 42 -22.81 -12.94 -12.70
C SER A 42 -21.58 -13.33 -11.88
N ILE A 43 -21.02 -12.39 -11.13
CA ILE A 43 -19.92 -12.65 -10.18
C ILE A 43 -20.49 -12.62 -8.78
N HIS A 44 -20.45 -13.76 -8.10
CA HIS A 44 -20.82 -13.91 -6.69
C HIS A 44 -19.60 -13.75 -5.78
N ASP A 45 -19.83 -13.19 -4.60
CA ASP A 45 -18.83 -13.08 -3.54
C ASP A 45 -18.98 -14.20 -2.50
N LEU A 46 -17.85 -14.65 -1.94
CA LEU A 46 -17.69 -15.62 -0.84
C LEU A 46 -18.14 -17.06 -1.15
N THR A 47 -19.28 -17.27 -1.81
CA THR A 47 -19.82 -18.59 -2.12
C THR A 47 -20.44 -18.63 -3.53
N PRO A 48 -20.65 -19.82 -4.15
CA PRO A 48 -21.28 -19.95 -5.47
C PRO A 48 -22.70 -19.36 -5.57
N SER A 49 -23.40 -19.19 -4.45
CA SER A 49 -24.74 -18.59 -4.40
C SER A 49 -24.75 -17.32 -3.54
N GLY A 50 -23.59 -16.70 -3.37
CA GLY A 50 -23.42 -15.49 -2.58
C GLY A 50 -24.01 -14.25 -3.25
N VAL A 51 -23.77 -13.09 -2.66
CA VAL A 51 -24.25 -11.82 -3.21
C VAL A 51 -23.59 -11.56 -4.56
N ILE A 52 -24.39 -11.16 -5.55
CA ILE A 52 -23.90 -10.73 -6.87
C ILE A 52 -23.25 -9.36 -6.70
N VAL A 53 -21.93 -9.29 -6.88
CA VAL A 53 -21.16 -8.04 -6.83
C VAL A 53 -21.03 -7.39 -8.20
N TYR A 54 -21.24 -8.16 -9.27
CA TYR A 54 -21.25 -7.66 -10.64
C TYR A 54 -22.08 -8.56 -11.55
N GLN A 55 -22.83 -7.96 -12.47
CA GLN A 55 -23.57 -8.68 -13.50
C GLN A 55 -23.57 -7.90 -14.82
N GLU A 56 -23.39 -8.60 -15.93
CA GLU A 56 -23.53 -8.03 -17.28
C GLU A 56 -24.22 -9.01 -18.24
N THR A 57 -24.70 -8.47 -19.36
CA THR A 57 -25.22 -9.26 -20.49
C THR A 57 -24.40 -9.03 -21.76
N GLN A 58 -24.23 -10.08 -22.56
CA GLN A 58 -23.53 -10.03 -23.85
C GLN A 58 -24.24 -10.92 -24.87
N SER A 59 -24.21 -10.54 -26.15
CA SER A 59 -24.70 -11.38 -27.25
C SER A 59 -23.51 -11.83 -28.10
N ALA A 60 -23.39 -13.13 -28.35
CA ALA A 60 -22.32 -13.67 -29.18
C ALA A 60 -22.78 -14.89 -29.99
N SER A 61 -22.22 -15.06 -31.18
CA SER A 61 -22.48 -16.24 -32.01
C SER A 61 -21.46 -17.34 -31.77
N THR A 62 -21.95 -18.56 -31.58
CA THR A 62 -21.13 -19.78 -31.50
C THR A 62 -20.52 -20.12 -32.85
N ASN A 63 -19.34 -20.74 -32.87
CA ASN A 63 -18.75 -21.27 -34.11
C ASN A 63 -19.23 -22.71 -34.42
N VAL A 64 -18.66 -23.34 -35.46
CA VAL A 64 -18.97 -24.72 -35.87
C VAL A 64 -18.76 -25.78 -34.78
N PHE A 65 -17.95 -25.47 -33.76
CA PHE A 65 -17.67 -26.34 -32.62
C PHE A 65 -18.50 -25.97 -31.37
N GLY A 66 -19.41 -25.00 -31.48
CA GLY A 66 -20.14 -24.44 -30.35
C GLY A 66 -19.32 -23.52 -29.45
N LEU A 67 -18.10 -23.14 -29.87
CA LEU A 67 -17.20 -22.31 -29.09
C LEU A 67 -17.63 -20.83 -29.15
N VAL A 68 -17.52 -20.15 -28.01
CA VAL A 68 -17.68 -18.69 -27.88
C VAL A 68 -16.47 -18.10 -27.17
N ASN A 69 -16.10 -16.88 -27.54
CA ASN A 69 -15.12 -16.05 -26.82
C ASN A 69 -15.84 -14.79 -26.33
N LEU A 70 -15.84 -14.58 -25.03
CA LEU A 70 -16.42 -13.42 -24.36
C LEU A 70 -15.30 -12.64 -23.66
N ALA A 71 -15.48 -11.33 -23.54
CA ALA A 71 -14.62 -10.47 -22.73
C ALA A 71 -15.45 -9.95 -21.56
N ILE A 72 -15.35 -10.61 -20.41
CA ILE A 72 -16.14 -10.28 -19.22
C ILE A 72 -15.69 -8.92 -18.69
N GLY A 73 -16.63 -8.00 -18.47
CA GLY A 73 -16.36 -6.59 -18.11
C GLY A 73 -16.55 -5.61 -19.28
N SER A 74 -17.02 -6.09 -20.44
CA SER A 74 -17.27 -5.26 -21.63
C SER A 74 -18.70 -5.33 -22.17
N GLY A 75 -19.58 -6.02 -21.46
CA GLY A 75 -20.99 -6.16 -21.78
C GLY A 75 -21.86 -5.03 -21.24
N ASN A 76 -23.17 -5.22 -21.37
CA ASN A 76 -24.17 -4.31 -20.83
C ASN A 76 -24.37 -4.61 -19.34
N VAL A 77 -23.79 -3.76 -18.48
CA VAL A 77 -23.84 -3.91 -17.03
C VAL A 77 -25.29 -3.84 -16.53
N GLN A 78 -25.68 -4.81 -15.72
CA GLN A 78 -26.99 -4.89 -15.06
C GLN A 78 -26.87 -4.57 -13.56
N ILE A 79 -25.80 -5.03 -12.91
CA ILE A 79 -25.56 -4.85 -11.47
C ILE A 79 -24.10 -4.50 -11.23
N GLY A 80 -23.87 -3.54 -10.32
CA GLY A 80 -22.54 -3.21 -9.82
C GLY A 80 -21.67 -2.46 -10.83
N THR A 81 -20.37 -2.44 -10.56
CA THR A 81 -19.37 -1.87 -11.47
C THR A 81 -18.14 -2.75 -11.43
N PHE A 82 -17.61 -3.16 -12.59
CA PHE A 82 -16.51 -4.11 -12.66
C PHE A 82 -15.26 -3.64 -11.89
N SER A 83 -14.98 -2.34 -11.94
CA SER A 83 -13.88 -1.70 -11.22
C SER A 83 -14.03 -1.69 -9.69
N ALA A 84 -15.25 -1.82 -9.18
CA ALA A 84 -15.55 -1.77 -7.76
C ALA A 84 -15.47 -3.16 -7.10
N ILE A 85 -15.24 -4.23 -7.88
CA ILE A 85 -15.08 -5.58 -7.34
C ILE A 85 -13.77 -5.64 -6.56
N SER A 86 -13.85 -5.98 -5.27
CA SER A 86 -12.68 -6.22 -4.44
C SER A 86 -12.09 -7.61 -4.72
N TRP A 87 -11.26 -7.70 -5.75
CA TRP A 87 -10.63 -8.96 -6.21
C TRP A 87 -9.63 -9.55 -5.19
N GLY A 88 -9.11 -8.75 -4.27
CA GLY A 88 -8.12 -9.17 -3.28
C GLY A 88 -8.72 -9.75 -1.98
N THR A 89 -10.04 -9.70 -1.82
CA THR A 89 -10.76 -10.18 -0.64
C THR A 89 -11.79 -11.21 -1.06
N ASN A 90 -11.98 -12.27 -0.27
CA ASN A 90 -12.92 -13.37 -0.51
C ASN A 90 -12.77 -14.10 -1.86
N ASP A 91 -13.28 -15.33 -1.91
CA ASP A 91 -13.37 -16.05 -3.17
C ASP A 91 -14.45 -15.44 -4.08
N LYS A 92 -14.19 -15.44 -5.40
CA LYS A 92 -15.13 -15.00 -6.42
C LYS A 92 -15.59 -16.19 -7.24
N TYR A 93 -16.87 -16.19 -7.59
CA TYR A 93 -17.48 -17.25 -8.39
C TYR A 93 -18.20 -16.66 -9.59
N LEU A 94 -17.96 -17.22 -10.78
CA LEU A 94 -18.63 -16.83 -12.02
C LEU A 94 -19.79 -17.80 -12.29
N GLU A 95 -21.01 -17.28 -12.25
CA GLU A 95 -22.19 -17.93 -12.82
C GLU A 95 -22.36 -17.50 -14.27
N VAL A 96 -22.61 -18.47 -15.14
CA VAL A 96 -22.87 -18.24 -16.56
C VAL A 96 -24.26 -18.75 -16.88
N GLU A 97 -25.07 -17.88 -17.48
CA GLU A 97 -26.41 -18.22 -17.92
C GLU A 97 -26.54 -17.91 -19.40
N ILE A 98 -27.31 -18.72 -20.12
CA ILE A 98 -27.53 -18.54 -21.56
C ILE A 98 -29.03 -18.45 -21.86
N ASP A 99 -29.38 -17.65 -22.87
CA ASP A 99 -30.70 -17.57 -23.45
C ASP A 99 -30.63 -17.82 -24.97
N LEU A 100 -31.51 -18.69 -25.45
CA LEU A 100 -31.70 -19.03 -26.86
C LEU A 100 -33.04 -18.52 -27.42
N GLY A 101 -33.75 -17.67 -26.68
CA GLY A 101 -35.07 -17.10 -26.99
C GLY A 101 -36.19 -17.47 -26.01
N SER A 102 -35.89 -18.14 -24.89
CA SER A 102 -36.88 -18.61 -23.91
C SER A 102 -36.56 -18.21 -22.46
N GLY A 103 -35.61 -17.29 -22.27
CA GLY A 103 -35.12 -16.84 -20.97
C GLY A 103 -33.79 -17.48 -20.58
N PHE A 104 -33.10 -16.83 -19.64
CA PHE A 104 -31.79 -17.26 -19.14
C PHE A 104 -31.89 -18.56 -18.32
N ILE A 105 -31.02 -19.51 -18.66
CA ILE A 105 -30.84 -20.78 -17.94
C ILE A 105 -29.40 -20.84 -17.44
N SER A 106 -29.22 -21.14 -16.16
CA SER A 106 -27.89 -21.29 -15.55
C SER A 106 -27.16 -22.53 -16.06
N MET A 107 -25.95 -22.31 -16.57
CA MET A 107 -25.00 -23.33 -17.03
C MET A 107 -24.02 -23.73 -15.92
N GLY A 108 -24.23 -23.22 -14.70
CA GLY A 108 -23.46 -23.52 -13.51
C GLY A 108 -22.55 -22.38 -13.06
N THR A 109 -22.04 -22.55 -11.85
CA THR A 109 -21.21 -21.55 -11.17
C THR A 109 -19.85 -22.16 -10.81
N ASN A 110 -18.77 -21.49 -11.22
CA ASN A 110 -17.40 -21.96 -10.99
C ASN A 110 -16.57 -20.89 -10.28
N GLN A 111 -15.64 -21.31 -9.41
CA GLN A 111 -14.73 -20.39 -8.74
C GLN A 111 -13.75 -19.78 -9.75
N LEU A 112 -13.57 -18.46 -9.69
CA LEU A 112 -12.53 -17.74 -10.42
C LEU A 112 -11.20 -17.93 -9.69
N LEU A 113 -10.36 -18.81 -10.22
CA LEU A 113 -9.00 -19.02 -9.73
C LEU A 113 -8.04 -18.01 -10.38
N SER A 114 -7.00 -17.63 -9.63
CA SER A 114 -5.96 -16.73 -10.15
C SER A 114 -5.17 -17.39 -11.29
N VAL A 115 -4.89 -16.62 -12.34
CA VAL A 115 -3.99 -17.03 -13.43
C VAL A 115 -2.53 -16.76 -13.06
N PRO A 116 -1.53 -17.45 -13.66
CA PRO A 116 -0.12 -17.25 -13.31
C PRO A 116 0.36 -15.79 -13.41
N TYR A 117 -0.14 -15.01 -14.37
CA TYR A 117 0.17 -13.58 -14.50
C TYR A 117 -0.44 -12.72 -13.37
N SER A 118 -1.65 -13.05 -12.90
CA SER A 118 -2.26 -12.34 -11.77
C SER A 118 -1.61 -12.72 -10.44
N LEU A 119 -1.11 -13.96 -10.31
CA LEU A 119 -0.27 -14.38 -9.18
C LEU A 119 1.07 -13.65 -9.19
N TYR A 120 1.74 -13.57 -10.35
CA TYR A 120 2.98 -12.80 -10.49
C TYR A 120 2.76 -11.30 -10.25
N ALA A 121 1.64 -10.72 -10.71
CA ALA A 121 1.29 -9.33 -10.43
C ALA A 121 0.93 -9.07 -8.96
N LYS A 122 0.38 -10.05 -8.23
CA LYS A 122 0.25 -9.96 -6.76
C LYS A 122 1.62 -9.92 -6.10
N THR A 123 2.56 -10.76 -6.55
CA THR A 123 3.93 -10.79 -6.03
C THR A 123 4.74 -9.56 -6.44
N ALA A 124 4.52 -9.02 -7.65
CA ALA A 124 5.21 -7.84 -8.18
C ALA A 124 4.53 -6.52 -7.80
N GLY A 125 3.25 -6.52 -7.44
CA GLY A 125 2.55 -5.41 -6.79
C GLY A 125 2.90 -5.33 -5.30
N ASN A 126 3.27 -6.46 -4.71
CA ASN A 126 4.10 -6.54 -3.52
C ASN A 126 5.58 -6.34 -3.91
N ILE A 127 5.92 -5.23 -4.58
CA ILE A 127 7.19 -4.59 -4.22
C ILE A 127 6.94 -4.10 -2.79
N SER A 128 7.11 -5.00 -1.82
CA SER A 128 7.52 -4.58 -0.49
C SER A 128 8.80 -3.81 -0.77
N PHE A 129 8.69 -2.48 -0.80
CA PHE A 129 9.74 -1.77 -0.13
C PHE A 129 9.65 -2.33 1.29
N ASP A 130 10.55 -3.23 1.66
CA ASP A 130 10.83 -3.52 3.06
C ASP A 130 11.34 -2.19 3.65
N ILE A 131 10.42 -1.26 3.82
CA ILE A 131 10.52 -0.20 4.79
C ILE A 131 10.09 -0.95 6.03
N ASP A 132 11.08 -1.38 6.83
CA ASP A 132 10.85 -1.96 8.15
C ASP A 132 10.09 -0.92 8.99
N PHE A 133 8.77 -0.92 8.89
CA PHE A 133 7.94 -0.08 9.71
C PHE A 133 8.07 -0.59 11.16
N PRO A 134 8.06 0.32 12.15
CA PRO A 134 8.32 0.02 13.56
C PRO A 134 7.59 -1.21 14.15
N ASP A 135 6.46 -1.62 13.61
CA ASP A 135 5.64 -2.72 14.10
C ASP A 135 5.14 -3.64 12.96
N GLY A 136 5.82 -3.67 11.81
CA GLY A 136 5.36 -4.40 10.62
C GLY A 136 4.07 -3.82 10.04
N PHE A 137 3.83 -2.52 10.26
CA PHE A 137 2.63 -1.82 9.86
C PHE A 137 2.34 -1.92 8.36
N SER A 138 1.09 -2.23 8.01
CA SER A 138 0.54 -1.99 6.67
C SER A 138 -0.06 -0.57 6.63
N PRO A 139 0.25 0.27 5.62
CA PRO A 139 -0.05 1.72 5.58
C PRO A 139 -1.54 2.12 5.48
N ASP A 140 -2.48 1.28 5.92
CA ASP A 140 -3.93 1.50 5.84
C ASP A 140 -4.45 2.69 6.67
N SER A 141 -3.56 3.45 7.33
CA SER A 141 -3.89 4.63 8.15
C SER A 141 -2.90 5.78 7.95
N LEU A 142 -2.59 6.08 6.69
CA LEU A 142 -1.81 7.27 6.35
C LEU A 142 -2.52 8.54 6.86
N ILE A 143 -1.75 9.43 7.47
CA ILE A 143 -2.16 10.76 7.91
C ILE A 143 -1.42 11.76 7.04
N LEU A 144 -2.17 12.74 6.54
CA LEU A 144 -1.64 13.90 5.84
C LEU A 144 -2.08 15.17 6.60
N LEU A 145 -1.11 15.89 7.17
CA LEU A 145 -1.35 17.14 7.88
C LEU A 145 -0.76 18.27 7.04
N GLN A 146 -1.61 19.13 6.47
CA GLN A 146 -1.18 20.20 5.57
C GLN A 146 -1.04 21.54 6.30
N ASN A 147 -0.01 22.31 5.94
CA ASN A 147 0.27 23.65 6.47
C ASN A 147 0.29 23.72 8.01
N VAL A 148 0.76 22.66 8.66
CA VAL A 148 0.84 22.62 10.12
C VAL A 148 2.03 23.41 10.63
N THR A 149 1.79 24.17 11.71
CA THR A 149 2.82 24.83 12.51
C THR A 149 3.03 24.14 13.86
N SER A 150 2.03 23.37 14.31
CA SER A 150 2.14 22.49 15.46
C SER A 150 1.19 21.28 15.35
N TYR A 151 1.55 20.18 16.00
CA TYR A 151 0.71 19.00 16.13
C TYR A 151 1.02 18.23 17.43
N THR A 152 -0.02 17.87 18.18
CA THR A 152 0.11 17.06 19.41
C THR A 152 -0.42 15.64 19.16
N VAL A 153 0.40 14.65 19.49
CA VAL A 153 0.05 13.25 19.30
C VAL A 153 -1.01 12.80 20.31
N PRO A 154 -2.10 12.12 19.89
CA PRO A 154 -3.13 11.62 20.80
C PRO A 154 -2.58 10.68 21.89
N ALA A 155 -3.19 10.70 23.09
CA ALA A 155 -2.70 10.04 24.31
C ALA A 155 -2.53 8.51 24.29
N ASN A 156 -2.84 7.83 23.17
CA ASN A 156 -2.71 6.37 23.01
C ASN A 156 -2.06 5.97 21.68
N LYS A 157 -1.51 6.93 20.95
CA LYS A 157 -0.87 6.71 19.66
C LYS A 157 0.55 7.25 19.70
N ASN A 158 1.40 6.67 18.90
CA ASN A 158 2.63 7.30 18.48
C ASN A 158 2.47 7.74 17.02
N LEU A 159 3.10 8.83 16.61
CA LEU A 159 3.08 9.28 15.21
C LEU A 159 4.41 8.95 14.55
N TYR A 160 4.40 8.05 13.56
CA TYR A 160 5.54 7.79 12.69
C TYR A 160 5.48 8.72 11.48
N ILE A 161 6.39 9.68 11.41
CA ILE A 161 6.51 10.62 10.30
C ILE A 161 7.42 10.00 9.24
N THR A 162 6.85 9.78 8.05
CA THR A 162 7.55 9.20 6.90
C THR A 162 8.12 10.27 5.98
N ALA A 163 7.49 11.44 5.91
CA ALA A 163 7.96 12.55 5.10
C ALA A 163 7.40 13.88 5.60
N TRP A 164 8.06 14.96 5.18
CA TRP A 164 7.53 16.31 5.26
C TRP A 164 7.90 17.08 4.00
N GLU A 165 7.05 18.05 3.66
CA GLU A 165 7.33 19.02 2.61
C GLU A 165 7.54 20.39 3.26
N SER A 166 8.73 20.94 3.05
CA SER A 166 9.14 22.25 3.56
C SER A 166 10.03 22.97 2.55
N ASN A 167 10.34 24.23 2.84
CA ASN A 167 11.49 24.93 2.26
C ASN A 167 12.75 24.03 2.32
N PRO A 168 13.72 24.13 1.39
CA PRO A 168 14.93 23.28 1.33
C PRO A 168 15.68 23.03 2.64
N TYR A 169 15.46 23.89 3.65
CA TYR A 169 15.85 23.65 5.03
C TYR A 169 14.67 23.88 5.97
N PHE A 170 14.57 23.04 7.00
CA PHE A 170 13.50 23.13 7.98
C PHE A 170 13.98 22.84 9.40
N ASN A 171 13.44 23.63 10.32
CA ASN A 171 13.67 23.52 11.75
C ASN A 171 12.37 23.17 12.45
N PHE A 172 12.44 22.24 13.40
CA PHE A 172 11.31 21.89 14.23
C PHE A 172 11.76 21.57 15.65
N THR A 173 10.80 21.58 16.57
CA THR A 173 11.01 21.18 17.95
C THR A 173 10.05 20.08 18.35
N VAL A 174 10.55 19.18 19.20
CA VAL A 174 9.76 18.11 19.85
C VAL A 174 9.99 18.23 21.34
N ASP A 175 8.96 18.60 22.11
CA ASP A 175 9.03 18.76 23.57
C ASP A 175 10.31 19.51 24.04
N ASN A 176 10.63 20.62 23.37
CA ASN A 176 11.80 21.50 23.56
C ASN A 176 13.15 21.03 22.98
N ALA A 177 13.26 19.82 22.42
CA ALA A 177 14.42 19.43 21.64
C ALA A 177 14.39 20.13 20.28
N VAL A 178 15.44 20.85 19.92
CA VAL A 178 15.53 21.63 18.67
C VAL A 178 16.30 20.87 17.61
N PHE A 179 15.70 20.76 16.41
CA PHE A 179 16.30 20.19 15.23
C PHE A 179 16.46 21.28 14.17
N ASN A 180 17.68 21.50 13.70
CA ASN A 180 18.02 22.59 12.79
C ASN A 180 18.61 22.07 11.48
N ASN A 181 18.35 22.82 10.41
CA ASN A 181 18.94 22.63 9.08
C ASN A 181 18.73 21.22 8.50
N ILE A 182 17.58 20.60 8.76
CA ILE A 182 17.24 19.31 8.16
C ILE A 182 16.91 19.56 6.68
N SER A 183 17.73 18.99 5.78
CA SER A 183 17.66 19.19 4.33
C SER A 183 16.87 18.08 3.64
N TYR A 184 16.08 18.46 2.62
CA TYR A 184 15.43 17.54 1.69
C TYR A 184 16.27 17.41 0.40
N SER A 185 17.06 16.34 0.28
CA SER A 185 17.61 15.93 -1.02
C SER A 185 16.76 14.79 -1.58
N ALA A 186 16.30 14.96 -2.82
CA ALA A 186 15.27 14.16 -3.46
C ALA A 186 15.45 12.63 -3.34
N MET A 187 14.34 11.96 -3.03
CA MET A 187 14.10 10.51 -3.14
C MET A 187 14.89 9.57 -2.22
N LYS A 188 14.69 9.69 -0.90
CA LYS A 188 14.40 8.65 0.12
C LYS A 188 14.00 9.39 1.41
N PRO A 189 13.27 8.82 2.39
CA PRO A 189 13.08 9.50 3.66
C PRO A 189 14.44 9.51 4.38
N HIS A 190 15.22 10.58 4.22
CA HIS A 190 16.56 10.66 4.81
C HIS A 190 16.50 10.64 6.34
N VAL A 191 15.35 10.97 6.92
CA VAL A 191 15.07 10.90 8.35
C VAL A 191 13.58 10.59 8.53
N SER A 192 13.23 9.51 9.21
CA SER A 192 11.86 9.29 9.70
C SER A 192 11.83 9.59 11.20
N PHE A 193 10.72 10.03 11.76
CA PHE A 193 10.62 10.33 13.19
C PHE A 193 9.49 9.54 13.83
N VAL A 194 9.66 9.16 15.10
CA VAL A 194 8.55 8.72 15.95
C VAL A 194 8.31 9.79 16.98
N LEU A 195 7.07 10.21 17.14
CA LEU A 195 6.64 11.03 18.25
C LEU A 195 5.78 10.19 19.18
N GLY A 196 6.10 10.24 20.47
CA GLY A 196 5.35 9.57 21.52
C GLY A 196 3.97 10.18 21.75
N ALA A 197 3.08 9.42 22.36
CA ALA A 197 1.79 9.92 22.85
C ALA A 197 1.96 11.19 23.70
N GLY A 198 1.20 12.24 23.38
CA GLY A 198 1.24 13.53 24.08
C GLY A 198 2.39 14.46 23.68
N MET A 199 3.37 14.01 22.89
CA MET A 199 4.44 14.88 22.42
C MET A 199 3.90 15.90 21.41
N THR A 200 4.46 17.11 21.43
CA THR A 200 4.10 18.17 20.49
C THR A 200 5.23 18.46 19.52
N PHE A 201 4.93 18.37 18.23
CA PHE A 201 5.78 18.81 17.13
C PHE A 201 5.48 20.28 16.84
N ASN A 202 6.49 21.14 16.78
CA ASN A 202 6.34 22.55 16.41
C ASN A 202 7.33 22.92 15.32
N THR A 203 6.96 23.83 14.44
CA THR A 203 7.73 24.14 13.24
C THR A 203 7.98 25.63 13.11
N THR A 204 9.10 26.03 12.50
CA THR A 204 9.38 27.45 12.26
C THR A 204 8.63 28.01 11.06
N ASN A 205 8.24 27.16 10.11
CA ASN A 205 7.45 27.51 8.92
C ASN A 205 6.31 26.49 8.74
N PRO A 206 5.16 26.88 8.15
CA PRO A 206 4.11 25.93 7.78
C PRO A 206 4.69 24.81 6.91
N THR A 207 4.38 23.57 7.26
CA THR A 207 4.88 22.37 6.56
C THR A 207 3.75 21.37 6.36
N THR A 208 3.89 20.52 5.36
CA THR A 208 3.03 19.33 5.22
C THR A 208 3.75 18.14 5.82
N ILE A 209 3.09 17.37 6.67
CA ILE A 209 3.62 16.15 7.29
C ILE A 209 2.83 14.96 6.77
N SER A 210 3.55 13.91 6.37
CA SER A 210 3.01 12.61 6.01
C SER A 210 3.52 11.55 6.98
N GLY A 211 2.64 10.67 7.43
CA GLY A 211 2.97 9.65 8.41
C GLY A 211 1.82 8.71 8.72
N PHE A 212 1.91 7.94 9.78
CA PHE A 212 0.83 7.07 10.27
C PHE A 212 0.95 6.89 11.78
N PHE A 213 -0.14 6.47 12.43
CA PHE A 213 -0.08 6.16 13.85
C PHE A 213 0.43 4.74 14.11
N THR A 214 1.41 4.60 15.00
CA THR A 214 1.86 3.31 15.54
C THR A 214 1.33 3.08 16.95
N ASN A 215 1.42 1.82 17.37
CA ASN A 215 1.07 1.43 18.73
C ASN A 215 2.19 1.75 19.74
N LYS A 216 1.92 1.56 21.04
CA LYS A 216 2.80 1.97 22.16
C LYS A 216 4.15 1.24 22.23
N SER A 217 4.34 0.13 21.51
CA SER A 217 5.61 -0.63 21.52
C SER A 217 6.79 0.18 20.97
N VAL A 218 6.51 1.16 20.10
CA VAL A 218 7.49 2.08 19.53
C VAL A 218 7.81 3.20 20.53
N GLN A 219 9.05 3.28 21.00
CA GLN A 219 9.43 4.29 21.99
C GLN A 219 10.41 5.30 21.39
N TYR A 220 10.00 6.57 21.30
CA TYR A 220 10.89 7.67 20.92
C TYR A 220 12.11 7.73 21.83
N LEU A 221 13.27 7.97 21.24
CA LEU A 221 14.54 8.11 21.94
C LEU A 221 15.33 9.29 21.38
N SER A 222 15.83 10.13 22.28
CA SER A 222 16.80 11.20 22.01
C SER A 222 18.00 11.02 22.91
N ILE A 223 19.20 11.02 22.33
CA ILE A 223 20.46 10.74 23.01
C ILE A 223 21.43 11.88 22.73
N ASN A 224 21.98 12.49 23.78
CA ASN A 224 23.11 13.39 23.66
C ASN A 224 24.40 12.61 23.99
N LEU A 225 25.16 12.24 22.97
CA LEU A 225 26.40 11.46 23.12
C LEU A 225 27.53 12.27 23.78
N SER A 226 27.38 13.59 23.87
CA SER A 226 28.30 14.44 24.64
C SER A 226 28.22 14.17 26.16
N GLN A 227 27.19 13.46 26.63
CA GLN A 227 27.01 13.06 28.02
C GLN A 227 27.53 11.64 28.32
N GLY A 228 28.06 10.94 27.32
CA GLY A 228 28.59 9.58 27.44
C GLY A 228 28.00 8.62 26.41
N ASN A 229 28.42 7.36 26.52
CA ASN A 229 27.98 6.31 25.60
C ASN A 229 26.58 5.80 25.95
N TYR A 230 25.86 5.33 24.95
CA TYR A 230 24.58 4.65 25.10
C TYR A 230 24.71 3.15 24.82
N ILE A 231 24.08 2.30 25.64
CA ILE A 231 24.05 0.85 25.43
C ILE A 231 22.62 0.44 25.06
N VAL A 232 22.43 -0.20 23.91
CA VAL A 232 21.12 -0.67 23.48
C VAL A 232 20.62 -1.77 24.44
N PRO A 233 19.41 -1.69 25.01
CA PRO A 233 18.91 -2.70 25.95
C PRO A 233 18.81 -4.12 25.36
N ASN A 234 18.97 -5.15 26.19
CA ASN A 234 19.07 -6.57 25.77
C ASN A 234 17.81 -7.16 25.09
N ASN A 235 16.69 -6.47 25.13
CA ASN A 235 15.39 -6.88 24.61
C ASN A 235 14.83 -5.84 23.64
N LYS A 236 15.70 -4.93 23.19
CA LYS A 236 15.35 -3.88 22.24
C LYS A 236 16.27 -3.88 21.03
N ILE A 237 15.75 -3.42 19.91
CA ILE A 237 16.52 -2.96 18.75
C ILE A 237 16.39 -1.45 18.70
N LEU A 238 17.48 -0.74 18.40
CA LEU A 238 17.47 0.70 18.19
C LEU A 238 17.46 1.01 16.70
N VAL A 239 16.43 1.70 16.24
CA VAL A 239 16.40 2.28 14.89
C VAL A 239 16.82 3.74 14.97
N ILE A 240 17.94 4.06 14.34
CA ILE A 240 18.50 5.41 14.26
C ILE A 240 17.83 6.13 13.11
N CYS A 241 17.27 7.29 13.43
CA CYS A 241 16.54 8.14 12.50
C CYS A 241 17.41 9.28 11.98
N TYR A 242 18.18 9.92 12.85
CA TYR A 242 19.06 11.05 12.52
C TYR A 242 20.16 11.23 13.56
N PHE A 243 21.27 11.84 13.15
CA PHE A 243 22.32 12.33 14.04
C PHE A 243 22.98 13.60 13.50
N SER A 244 23.45 14.44 14.43
CA SER A 244 23.76 15.85 14.16
C SER A 244 25.25 16.18 13.84
N ASN A 245 26.07 15.24 13.33
CA ASN A 245 27.38 15.40 12.59
C ASN A 245 28.35 14.18 12.74
N ASP A 246 29.49 14.23 12.03
CA ASP A 246 30.17 13.24 11.17
C ASP A 246 30.47 11.79 11.61
N ILE A 247 30.53 11.43 12.90
CA ILE A 247 30.91 10.06 13.26
C ILE A 247 30.17 9.59 14.52
N ILE A 248 29.19 8.72 14.31
CA ILE A 248 28.72 7.82 15.36
C ILE A 248 29.50 6.53 15.28
N GLN A 249 29.90 6.00 16.43
CA GLN A 249 30.52 4.69 16.52
C GLN A 249 29.55 3.70 17.15
N VAL A 250 29.35 2.56 16.50
CA VAL A 250 28.65 1.40 17.08
C VAL A 250 29.69 0.31 17.29
N ASN A 251 29.94 -0.06 18.55
CA ASN A 251 30.97 -1.04 18.90
C ASN A 251 32.33 -0.73 18.26
N SER A 252 32.74 0.55 18.30
CA SER A 252 33.98 1.08 17.68
C SER A 252 34.01 1.10 16.14
N ILE A 253 32.92 0.72 15.46
CA ILE A 253 32.78 0.85 14.01
C ILE A 253 32.14 2.20 13.70
N GLY A 254 32.80 3.04 12.89
CA GLY A 254 32.33 4.37 12.53
C GLY A 254 31.26 4.36 11.42
N PHE A 255 30.24 5.19 11.59
CA PHE A 255 29.16 5.45 10.64
C PHE A 255 29.16 6.93 10.28
N THR A 256 29.19 7.22 8.98
CA THR A 256 29.36 8.59 8.45
C THR A 256 28.08 9.22 7.91
N TYR A 257 27.06 8.42 7.55
CA TYR A 257 25.78 8.96 7.08
C TYR A 257 24.62 7.95 7.10
N GLY A 258 23.41 8.43 7.44
CA GLY A 258 22.14 7.76 7.16
C GLY A 258 21.50 7.00 8.35
N PRO A 259 20.20 6.70 8.28
CA PRO A 259 19.52 5.89 9.29
C PRO A 259 20.13 4.48 9.36
N GLY A 260 20.00 3.82 10.51
CA GLY A 260 20.60 2.51 10.72
C GLY A 260 19.92 1.73 11.83
N ILE A 261 20.00 0.40 11.76
CA ILE A 261 19.46 -0.50 12.78
C ILE A 261 20.63 -1.00 13.62
N VAL A 262 20.51 -0.84 14.93
CA VAL A 262 21.53 -1.24 15.90
C VAL A 262 20.95 -2.30 16.82
N ASP A 263 21.61 -3.46 16.81
CA ASP A 263 21.24 -4.60 17.65
C ASP A 263 21.43 -4.31 19.13
N LYS A 264 20.70 -5.10 19.93
CA LYS A 264 20.84 -5.14 21.39
C LYS A 264 22.28 -5.26 21.88
N ASN A 265 22.55 -4.67 23.05
CA ASN A 265 23.85 -4.59 23.73
C ASN A 265 24.95 -3.83 22.97
N SER A 266 24.67 -3.32 21.77
CA SER A 266 25.62 -2.48 21.06
C SER A 266 25.85 -1.18 21.82
N ILE A 267 27.11 -0.73 21.83
CA ILE A 267 27.54 0.52 22.46
C ILE A 267 27.61 1.59 21.38
N ILE A 268 26.84 2.66 21.55
CA ILE A 268 26.85 3.85 20.72
C ILE A 268 27.67 4.94 21.42
N SER A 269 28.67 5.45 20.72
CA SER A 269 29.57 6.50 21.21
C SER A 269 29.88 7.51 20.10
N GLY A 270 30.43 8.67 20.47
CA GLY A 270 30.80 9.72 19.52
C GLY A 270 30.52 11.11 20.07
N THR A 271 30.46 12.10 19.18
CA THR A 271 30.13 13.49 19.52
C THR A 271 28.84 13.90 18.83
N GLY A 272 27.95 14.58 19.55
CA GLY A 272 26.70 15.12 18.99
C GLY A 272 25.46 14.49 19.61
N SER A 273 24.34 14.57 18.88
CA SER A 273 23.06 14.00 19.31
C SER A 273 22.53 13.02 18.27
N LEU A 274 21.82 12.01 18.75
CA LEU A 274 21.14 11.00 17.95
C LEU A 274 19.68 10.93 18.37
N ILE A 275 18.84 10.64 17.39
CA ILE A 275 17.45 10.30 17.62
C ILE A 275 17.10 8.99 16.95
N GLY A 276 16.10 8.34 17.51
CA GLY A 276 15.63 7.07 17.01
C GLY A 276 14.41 6.60 17.77
N TYR A 277 14.15 5.31 17.64
CA TYR A 277 13.17 4.64 18.46
C TYR A 277 13.60 3.22 18.81
N LEU A 278 13.11 2.73 19.94
CA LEU A 278 13.33 1.35 20.38
C LEU A 278 12.15 0.47 19.98
N LEU A 279 12.46 -0.72 19.46
CA LEU A 279 11.51 -1.80 19.17
C LEU A 279 11.77 -3.00 20.07
N ASP A 280 10.70 -3.71 20.46
CA ASP A 280 10.84 -5.01 21.11
C ASP A 280 11.39 -6.06 20.12
N LYS A 281 12.26 -6.95 20.61
CA LYS A 281 12.83 -8.08 19.86
C LYS A 281 12.17 -9.39 20.24
#